data_AF-A0A640PAA9-F1
#
_entry.id   AF-A0A640PAA9-F1
#
_cell.length_a   1.000
_cell.length_b   1.000
_cell.length_c   1.000
_cell.angle_alpha   90.00
_cell.angle_beta   90.00
_cell.angle_gamma   90.00
#
_symmetry.space_group_name_H-M   'P 1'
#
loop_
_entity.id
_entity.type
_entity.pdbx_description
1 polymer ?
#
loop_
_entity_poly.entity_id
_entity_poly.type
_entity_poly.pdbx_seq_one_letter_code
_entity_poly.pdbx_strand_id
1 'polypeptide(L)'
;MLITILTSTLSTADKQLLTAAFEQSNAVVSVACLGDGVYAPGVDAVFFESLTTFMNNNPQLNVFFLSSDAVSRGVNLPAQITPISNKELAALSARNTQWVTLS
;
A
#
# COMPACT_ATOMS: atom_id res chain seq x y z
N MET A 1 11.20 3.03 -2.08
CA MET A 1 10.80 2.95 -0.66
C MET A 1 9.63 2.00 -0.53
N LEU A 2 9.66 1.12 0.47
CA LEU A 2 8.54 0.27 0.86
C LEU A 2 7.82 0.88 2.06
N ILE A 3 6.51 1.10 1.97
CA ILE A 3 5.65 1.52 3.07
C ILE A 3 4.71 0.36 3.39
N THR A 4 4.68 -0.12 4.62
CA THR A 4 3.74 -1.16 5.06
C THR A 4 2.66 -0.56 5.95
N ILE A 5 1.40 -0.81 5.61
CA ILE A 5 0.23 -0.41 6.40
C ILE A 5 -0.20 -1.63 7.20
N LEU A 6 -0.20 -1.53 8.53
CA LEU A 6 -0.57 -2.63 9.44
C LEU A 6 -1.94 -2.45 10.09
N THR A 7 -2.51 -1.25 10.04
CA THR A 7 -3.78 -0.91 10.70
C THR A 7 -4.87 -0.51 9.71
N SER A 8 -6.12 -0.78 10.11
CA SER A 8 -7.30 -0.61 9.27
C SER A 8 -7.69 0.85 9.02
N THR A 9 -7.13 1.81 9.76
CA THR A 9 -7.43 3.23 9.67
C THR A 9 -6.14 4.02 9.52
N LEU A 10 -6.11 4.95 8.57
CA LEU A 10 -4.96 5.85 8.41
C LEU A 10 -5.22 7.19 9.10
N SER A 11 -4.25 7.63 9.92
CA SER A 11 -4.28 8.97 10.51
C SER A 11 -4.07 10.05 9.44
N THR A 12 -4.32 11.31 9.80
CA THR A 12 -3.99 12.44 8.92
C THR A 12 -2.50 12.48 8.58
N ALA A 13 -1.63 12.14 9.53
CA ALA A 13 -0.18 12.11 9.32
C ALA A 13 0.22 11.00 8.35
N ASP A 14 -0.40 9.82 8.45
CA ASP A 14 -0.16 8.70 7.53
C ASP A 14 -0.53 9.06 6.10
N LYS A 15 -1.71 9.69 5.92
CA LYS A 15 -2.18 10.14 4.61
C LYS A 15 -1.25 11.19 4.02
N GLN A 16 -0.79 12.15 4.82
CA GLN A 16 0.18 13.16 4.39
C GLN A 16 1.52 12.54 3.99
N LEU A 17 2.01 11.55 4.75
CA LEU A 17 3.25 10.84 4.43
C LEU A 17 3.12 10.07 3.11
N LEU A 18 2.01 9.36 2.92
CA LEU A 18 1.72 8.63 1.68
C LEU A 18 1.64 9.56 0.48
N THR A 19 0.93 10.69 0.60
CA THR A 19 0.85 11.72 -0.45
C THR A 19 2.23 12.28 -0.77
N ALA A 20 3.00 12.69 0.25
CA ALA A 20 4.33 13.25 0.06
C ALA A 20 5.30 12.23 -0.56
N ALA A 21 5.21 10.95 -0.18
CA ALA A 21 5.99 9.88 -0.78
C ALA A 21 5.66 9.73 -2.27
N PHE A 22 4.40 9.86 -2.66
CA PHE A 22 3.94 9.69 -4.04
C PHE A 22 4.28 10.87 -4.93
N GLU A 23 4.35 12.08 -4.38
CA GLU A 23 4.77 13.28 -5.10
C GLU A 23 6.28 13.31 -5.40
N GLN A 24 7.09 12.46 -4.76
CA GLN A 24 8.52 12.37 -5.06
C GLN A 24 8.78 11.64 -6.38
N SER A 25 8.97 12.42 -7.45
CA SER A 25 9.05 11.96 -8.86
C SER A 25 10.22 11.03 -9.23
N ASN A 26 11.17 10.79 -8.32
CA ASN A 26 12.46 10.17 -8.68
C ASN A 26 12.66 8.79 -8.05
N ALA A 27 11.71 8.28 -7.26
CA ALA A 27 11.86 7.01 -6.55
C ALA A 27 10.64 6.10 -6.73
N VAL A 28 10.90 4.81 -6.92
CA VAL A 28 9.85 3.79 -6.86
C VAL A 28 9.30 3.72 -5.43
N VAL A 29 7.99 3.91 -5.28
CA VAL A 29 7.30 3.75 -3.99
C VAL A 29 6.37 2.56 -4.09
N SER A 30 6.52 1.63 -3.15
CA SER A 30 5.67 0.46 -2.99
C SER A 30 4.94 0.57 -1.66
N VAL A 31 3.62 0.49 -1.68
CA VAL A 31 2.79 0.42 -0.48
C VAL A 31 2.24 -0.99 -0.37
N ALA A 32 2.37 -1.63 0.78
CA ALA A 32 1.84 -2.96 1.03
C ALA A 32 0.91 -2.95 2.24
N CYS A 33 -0.34 -3.35 2.04
CA CYS A 33 -1.32 -3.53 3.11
C CYS A 33 -1.18 -4.95 3.66
N LEU A 34 -0.82 -5.06 4.95
CA LEU A 34 -0.55 -6.31 5.66
C LEU A 34 -1.37 -6.36 6.96
N GLY A 35 -1.56 -7.54 7.54
CA GLY A 35 -2.30 -7.70 8.78
C GLY A 35 -3.69 -7.06 8.70
N ASP A 36 -4.03 -6.19 9.64
CA ASP A 36 -5.31 -5.46 9.63
C ASP A 36 -5.30 -4.28 8.66
N GLY A 37 -4.14 -3.90 8.14
CA GLY A 37 -3.98 -2.92 7.07
C GLY A 37 -4.70 -3.32 5.78
N VAL A 38 -5.01 -4.61 5.58
CA VAL A 38 -5.83 -5.05 4.44
C VAL A 38 -7.24 -4.44 4.44
N TYR A 39 -7.73 -3.94 5.59
CA TYR A 39 -9.00 -3.23 5.67
C TYR A 39 -8.89 -1.75 5.26
N ALA A 40 -7.69 -1.16 5.29
CA ALA A 40 -7.50 0.28 5.08
C ALA A 40 -8.08 0.80 3.76
N PRO A 41 -7.95 0.10 2.62
CA PRO A 41 -8.55 0.60 1.38
C PRO A 41 -10.08 0.56 1.35
N GLY A 42 -10.70 -0.28 2.17
CA GLY A 42 -12.16 -0.26 2.34
C GLY A 42 -12.62 0.83 3.31
N VAL A 43 -11.87 1.04 4.40
CA VAL A 43 -12.20 2.04 5.43
C VAL A 43 -11.95 3.46 4.93
N ASP A 44 -10.83 3.69 4.24
CA ASP A 44 -10.40 4.97 3.69
C ASP A 44 -10.57 5.00 2.15
N ALA A 45 -11.70 4.50 1.65
CA ALA A 45 -11.95 4.30 0.21
C ALA A 45 -11.67 5.54 -0.66
N VAL A 46 -12.15 6.72 -0.25
CA VAL A 46 -11.94 7.99 -1.01
C VAL A 46 -10.46 8.32 -1.18
N PHE A 47 -9.65 8.06 -0.14
CA PHE A 47 -8.22 8.29 -0.19
C PHE A 47 -7.55 7.30 -1.15
N PHE A 48 -7.88 6.01 -1.04
CA PHE A 48 -7.31 4.99 -1.93
C PHE A 48 -7.76 5.11 -3.39
N GLU A 49 -8.98 5.59 -3.67
CA GLU A 49 -9.42 5.94 -5.03
C GLU A 49 -8.58 7.08 -5.62
N SER A 50 -8.29 8.11 -4.81
CA SER A 50 -7.40 9.20 -5.20
C SER A 50 -5.98 8.68 -5.44
N LEU A 51 -5.48 7.77 -4.61
CA LEU A 51 -4.19 7.12 -4.81
C LEU A 51 -4.15 6.32 -6.11
N THR A 52 -5.17 5.54 -6.43
CA THR A 52 -5.22 4.78 -7.68
C THR A 52 -5.21 5.69 -8.89
N THR A 53 -5.97 6.78 -8.84
CA THR A 53 -5.97 7.78 -9.92
C THR A 53 -4.57 8.37 -10.12
N PHE A 54 -3.85 8.60 -9.03
CA PHE A 54 -2.48 9.07 -9.07
C PHE A 54 -1.49 8.02 -9.62
N MET A 55 -1.64 6.74 -9.24
CA MET A 55 -0.84 5.63 -9.77
C MET A 55 -0.98 5.46 -11.28
N ASN A 56 -2.19 5.63 -11.82
CA ASN A 56 -2.42 5.54 -13.26
C ASN A 56 -1.61 6.57 -14.07
N ASN A 57 -1.29 7.71 -13.46
CA ASN A 57 -0.46 8.75 -14.06
C ASN A 57 1.04 8.59 -13.74
N ASN A 58 1.40 7.71 -12.79
CA ASN A 58 2.74 7.59 -12.24
C ASN A 58 3.15 6.11 -12.08
N PRO A 59 3.79 5.49 -13.09
CA PRO A 59 4.11 4.07 -13.10
C PRO A 59 5.14 3.64 -12.04
N GLN A 60 5.77 4.59 -11.34
CA GLN A 60 6.72 4.31 -10.25
C GLN A 60 6.02 3.99 -8.92
N LEU A 61 4.70 4.15 -8.85
CA LEU A 61 3.91 3.95 -7.64
C LEU A 61 3.10 2.67 -7.72
N ASN A 62 3.16 1.88 -6.66
CA ASN A 62 2.51 0.59 -6.60
C ASN A 62 1.86 0.40 -5.24
N VAL A 63 0.61 -0.09 -5.23
CA VAL A 63 -0.09 -0.52 -4.02
C VAL A 63 -0.34 -2.03 -4.14
N PHE A 64 -0.05 -2.73 -3.05
CA PHE A 64 -0.12 -4.19 -2.95
C PHE A 64 -0.91 -4.62 -1.71
N PHE A 65 -1.46 -5.84 -1.77
CA PHE A 65 -2.01 -6.53 -0.60
C PHE A 65 -1.33 -7.87 -0.39
N LEU A 66 -1.09 -8.23 0.86
CA LEU A 66 -0.72 -9.61 1.16
C LEU A 66 -1.93 -10.53 1.02
N SER A 67 -1.92 -11.38 0.00
CA SER A 67 -3.06 -12.24 -0.35
C SER A 67 -3.49 -13.15 0.79
N SER A 68 -2.55 -13.69 1.56
CA SER A 68 -2.86 -14.54 2.70
C SER A 68 -3.63 -13.79 3.79
N ASP A 69 -3.31 -12.51 4.00
CA ASP A 69 -3.98 -11.69 5.01
C ASP A 69 -5.37 -11.30 4.54
N ALA A 70 -5.52 -10.90 3.28
CA ALA A 70 -6.83 -10.57 2.71
C ALA A 70 -7.79 -11.77 2.76
N VAL A 71 -7.32 -12.96 2.36
CA VAL A 71 -8.11 -14.21 2.38
C VAL A 71 -8.50 -14.60 3.81
N SER A 72 -7.54 -14.62 4.74
CA SER A 72 -7.82 -14.99 6.15
C SER A 72 -8.78 -14.04 6.85
N ARG A 73 -8.85 -12.77 6.40
CA ARG A 73 -9.70 -11.71 6.92
C ARG A 73 -11.02 -11.51 6.17
N GLY A 74 -11.25 -12.28 5.10
CA GLY A 74 -12.45 -12.18 4.28
C GLY A 74 -12.59 -10.86 3.51
N VAL A 75 -11.47 -10.19 3.19
CA VAL A 75 -11.48 -8.93 2.46
C VAL A 75 -11.49 -9.18 0.96
N ASN A 76 -12.47 -8.58 0.28
CA ASN A 76 -12.49 -8.51 -1.18
C ASN A 76 -11.57 -7.38 -1.65
N LEU A 77 -10.51 -7.74 -2.36
CA LEU A 77 -9.54 -6.79 -2.87
C LEU A 77 -10.13 -5.97 -4.04
N PRO A 78 -9.96 -4.64 -4.07
CA PRO A 78 -10.29 -3.84 -5.24
C PRO A 78 -9.51 -4.34 -6.46
N ALA A 79 -10.16 -4.40 -7.64
CA ALA A 79 -9.53 -4.90 -8.88
C ALA A 79 -8.26 -4.13 -9.30
N GLN A 80 -8.11 -2.91 -8.80
CA GLN A 80 -7.03 -1.99 -9.14
C GLN A 80 -5.75 -2.22 -8.31
N ILE A 81 -5.82 -3.03 -7.25
CA ILE A 81 -4.70 -3.22 -6.33
C ILE A 81 -4.14 -4.64 -6.49
N THR A 82 -2.82 -4.75 -6.60
CA THR A 82 -2.17 -6.01 -6.95
C THR A 82 -2.00 -6.92 -5.73
N PRO A 83 -2.58 -8.14 -5.72
CA PRO A 83 -2.31 -9.12 -4.67
C PRO A 83 -0.88 -9.66 -4.79
N ILE A 84 -0.20 -9.83 -3.65
CA ILE A 84 1.15 -10.39 -3.55
C ILE A 84 1.22 -11.49 -2.49
N SER A 85 2.14 -12.42 -2.70
CA SER A 85 2.51 -13.47 -1.75
C SER A 85 3.59 -13.00 -0.75
N ASN A 86 3.80 -13.77 0.32
CA ASN A 86 4.92 -13.54 1.25
C ASN A 86 6.28 -13.56 0.56
N LYS A 87 6.45 -14.37 -0.49
CA LYS A 87 7.68 -14.42 -1.29
C LYS A 87 7.91 -13.13 -2.07
N GLU A 88 6.85 -12.56 -2.63
CA GLU A 88 6.91 -11.29 -3.36
C GLU A 88 7.11 -10.11 -2.40
N LEU A 89 6.49 -10.14 -1.22
CA LEU A 89 6.76 -9.15 -0.17
C LEU A 89 8.24 -9.16 0.25
N ALA A 90 8.83 -10.34 0.46
CA ALA A 90 10.25 -10.47 0.76
C ALA A 90 11.16 -9.96 -0.38
N ALA A 91 10.75 -10.16 -1.63
CA ALA A 91 11.46 -9.61 -2.78
C ALA A 91 11.34 -8.06 -2.85
N LEU A 92 10.16 -7.51 -2.54
CA LEU A 92 9.93 -6.06 -2.46
C LEU A 92 10.78 -5.43 -1.35
N SER A 93 10.86 -6.06 -0.18
CA SER A 93 11.69 -5.56 0.91
C SER A 93 13.18 -5.59 0.55
N ALA A 94 13.64 -6.60 -0.18
CA ALA A 94 15.04 -6.67 -0.62
C ALA A 94 15.41 -5.63 -1.69
N ARG A 95 14.45 -5.21 -2.52
CA ARG A 95 14.66 -4.22 -3.60
C ARG A 95 14.59 -2.77 -3.11
N ASN A 96 13.92 -2.52 -2.00
CA ASN A 96 13.73 -1.19 -1.45
C ASN A 96 14.74 -0.91 -0.33
N THR A 97 15.52 0.17 -0.47
CA THR A 97 16.54 0.58 0.52
C THR A 97 15.96 1.21 1.79
N GLN A 98 14.69 1.59 1.76
CA GLN A 98 13.98 2.20 2.89
C GLN A 98 12.67 1.46 3.13
N TRP A 99 12.40 1.18 4.40
CA TRP A 99 11.16 0.56 4.87
C TRP A 99 10.54 1.45 5.95
N VAL A 100 9.31 1.92 5.71
CA VAL A 100 8.48 2.64 6.67
C VAL A 100 7.27 1.79 7.04
N THR A 101 6.92 1.73 8.33
CA THR A 101 5.72 1.03 8.80
C THR A 101 4.74 2.03 9.38
N LEU A 102 3.48 1.97 8.94
CA LEU A 102 2.35 2.73 9.48
C LEU A 102 1.53 1.79 10.37
N SER A 103 1.45 2.13 11.66
CA SER A 103 0.79 1.36 12.71
C SER A 103 -0.15 2.26 13.50
#